data_AF-A0A4W5MGF1-F1
#
_entry.id   AF-A0A4W5MGF1-F1
#
_cell.length_a   1.000
_cell.length_b   1.000
_cell.length_c   1.000
_cell.angle_alpha   90.00
_cell.angle_beta   90.00
_cell.angle_gamma   90.00
#
_symmetry.space_group_name_H-M   'P 1'
#
loop_
_entity.id
_entity.type
_entity.pdbx_description
1 polymer ?
#
loop_
_entity_poly.entity_id
_entity_poly.type
_entity_poly.pdbx_seq_one_letter_code
_entity_poly.pdbx_strand_id
1 'polypeptide(L)'
;MRLGSSTDKKDTGRLHVDFAQARDDLYEWECRQRLYAREERHRRRMEEDRFRPPSPPLIVHYSDHECSQLGDKIKDEAAFAEAVRVLLTWVERGEVNRRNANNFYSMIQSSNSHIRQLMSQKATHEKEMEEAKDKFKSALSGILAQFEQIVSVFHAASKQKAWDHFSKAQRKNLDVWRKQAEEIRNMQNEELMGIRREEEMEMSDDDMEDTHNPDESGPVSQAETLKEENDSLRCQLDAYRNEVELLKQEQGKNQEHTPPQHSEEDTCRQQQLTFLQQALQGMQKQLLKMCEEMKQREAEMEKTVEDKQQLESQVKSLKEGLQSLKTLTTHTPQVSNTHNTCTLYSFKVSLSPSSGIISTFLHVHPFGASIEYICSYLQRLNTKINTGEVDALLGRLPCTFRQELTGVGASLEKRWKFCGFEGIMTT
;
A
#
# COMPACT_ATOMS: atom_id res chain seq x y z
N MET A 1 67.78 31.10 -67.46
CA MET A 1 66.91 30.13 -68.15
C MET A 1 65.47 30.48 -67.89
N ARG A 2 64.65 30.64 -68.93
CA ARG A 2 63.21 30.83 -68.80
C ARG A 2 62.50 29.71 -69.56
N LEU A 3 61.73 28.89 -68.84
CA LEU A 3 60.72 27.93 -69.29
C LEU A 3 59.79 27.75 -68.07
N GLY A 4 58.46 27.93 -68.04
CA GLY A 4 57.43 28.38 -68.98
C GLY A 4 56.23 28.90 -68.15
N SER A 5 55.51 29.93 -68.59
CA SER A 5 54.16 29.85 -69.21
C SER A 5 53.04 29.29 -68.31
N SER A 6 52.62 30.04 -67.29
CA SER A 6 51.29 29.88 -66.69
C SER A 6 50.32 30.86 -67.36
N THR A 7 49.29 30.32 -68.01
CA THR A 7 48.18 31.06 -68.60
C THR A 7 46.94 31.04 -67.70
N ASP A 8 47.11 30.89 -66.39
CA ASP A 8 45.97 30.79 -65.48
C ASP A 8 45.49 32.17 -65.01
N LYS A 9 44.16 32.38 -65.01
CA LYS A 9 43.55 33.66 -64.65
C LYS A 9 43.63 33.87 -63.14
N LYS A 10 43.76 35.13 -62.71
CA LYS A 10 43.99 35.54 -61.31
C LYS A 10 42.91 35.13 -60.29
N ASP A 11 41.82 34.46 -60.69
CA ASP A 11 40.66 34.18 -59.83
C ASP A 11 40.15 32.73 -59.86
N THR A 12 41.01 31.75 -60.13
CA THR A 12 40.66 30.32 -59.98
C THR A 12 41.57 29.63 -58.96
N GLY A 13 41.32 29.89 -57.67
CA GLY A 13 41.93 29.13 -56.58
C GLY A 13 41.40 27.70 -56.55
N ARG A 14 42.05 26.78 -57.28
CA ARG A 14 41.72 25.35 -57.24
C ARG A 14 42.30 24.76 -55.95
N LEU A 15 41.44 24.49 -54.96
CA LEU A 15 41.82 23.85 -53.71
C LEU A 15 42.37 22.45 -54.03
N HIS A 16 43.65 22.23 -53.75
CA HIS A 16 44.27 20.91 -53.83
C HIS A 16 43.93 20.14 -52.55
N VAL A 17 43.01 19.18 -52.64
CA VAL A 17 42.73 18.23 -51.56
C VAL A 17 43.64 17.04 -51.79
N ASP A 18 44.66 16.89 -50.95
CA ASP A 18 45.61 15.79 -51.03
C ASP A 18 44.98 14.53 -50.39
N PHE A 19 44.57 13.57 -51.23
CA PHE A 19 43.94 12.32 -50.78
C PHE A 19 44.91 11.39 -50.02
N ALA A 20 46.20 11.72 -49.95
CA ALA A 20 47.20 10.94 -49.22
C ALA A 20 46.99 10.94 -47.69
N GLN A 21 46.21 11.89 -47.15
CA GLN A 21 45.91 11.97 -45.72
C GLN A 21 44.74 11.06 -45.27
N ALA A 22 44.05 10.39 -46.20
CA ALA A 22 42.92 9.49 -45.92
C ALA A 22 43.32 8.07 -45.44
N ARG A 23 44.62 7.76 -45.33
CA ARG A 23 45.09 6.48 -44.76
C ARG A 23 45.02 6.47 -43.23
N ASP A 24 45.26 7.61 -42.60
CA ASP A 24 45.12 7.74 -41.15
C ASP A 24 43.63 7.66 -40.78
N ASP A 25 42.73 8.20 -41.61
CA ASP A 25 41.28 8.07 -41.43
C ASP A 25 40.80 6.61 -41.44
N LEU A 26 41.36 5.76 -42.31
CA LEU A 26 41.02 4.33 -42.35
C LEU A 26 41.54 3.58 -41.11
N TYR A 27 42.79 3.85 -40.70
CA TYR A 27 43.36 3.23 -39.50
C TYR A 27 42.65 3.69 -38.23
N GLU A 28 42.30 4.97 -38.13
CA GLU A 28 41.48 5.52 -37.05
C GLU A 28 40.09 4.88 -37.03
N TRP A 29 39.45 4.73 -38.19
CA TRP A 29 38.17 4.05 -38.31
C TRP A 29 38.27 2.60 -37.84
N GLU A 30 39.28 1.84 -38.25
CA GLU A 30 39.50 0.46 -37.80
C GLU A 30 39.75 0.38 -36.29
N CYS A 31 40.52 1.32 -35.72
CA CYS A 31 40.74 1.39 -34.28
C CYS A 31 39.44 1.68 -33.53
N ARG A 32 38.61 2.59 -34.03
CA ARG A 32 37.26 2.87 -33.49
C ARG A 32 36.36 1.64 -33.60
N GLN A 33 36.38 0.92 -34.73
CA GLN A 33 35.61 -0.33 -34.89
C GLN A 33 36.06 -1.42 -33.90
N ARG A 34 37.36 -1.59 -33.67
CA ARG A 34 37.88 -2.53 -32.65
C ARG A 34 37.50 -2.10 -31.24
N LEU A 35 37.44 -0.81 -30.96
CA LEU A 35 36.99 -0.26 -29.68
C LEU A 35 35.51 -0.57 -29.46
N TYR A 36 34.64 -0.26 -30.43
CA TYR A 36 33.21 -0.59 -30.37
C TYR A 36 32.99 -2.09 -30.20
N ALA A 37 33.72 -2.95 -30.90
CA ALA A 37 33.62 -4.40 -30.73
C ALA A 37 34.05 -4.89 -29.33
N ARG A 38 35.01 -4.23 -28.67
CA ARG A 38 35.39 -4.54 -27.28
C ARG A 38 34.32 -4.08 -26.30
N GLU A 39 33.77 -2.88 -26.52
CA GLU A 39 32.72 -2.31 -25.70
C GLU A 39 31.42 -3.12 -25.82
N GLU A 40 31.07 -3.59 -27.01
CA GLU A 40 29.93 -4.48 -27.25
C GLU A 40 30.08 -5.81 -26.48
N ARG A 41 31.26 -6.43 -26.56
CA ARG A 41 31.57 -7.65 -25.77
C ARG A 41 31.59 -7.39 -24.27
N HIS A 42 31.90 -6.17 -23.85
CA HIS A 42 31.84 -5.79 -22.43
C HIS A 42 30.38 -5.61 -21.99
N ARG A 43 29.58 -4.90 -22.78
CA ARG A 43 28.14 -4.70 -22.53
C ARG A 43 27.39 -6.03 -22.46
N ARG A 44 27.66 -6.93 -23.41
CA ARG A 44 27.08 -8.27 -23.44
C ARG A 44 27.49 -9.12 -22.23
N ARG A 45 28.77 -9.07 -21.79
CA ARG A 45 29.20 -9.76 -20.57
C ARG A 45 28.53 -9.19 -19.32
N MET A 46 28.39 -7.87 -19.23
CA MET A 46 27.69 -7.22 -18.10
C MET A 46 26.20 -7.58 -18.07
N GLU A 47 25.55 -7.70 -19.23
CA GLU A 47 24.16 -8.17 -19.34
C GLU A 47 24.05 -9.66 -18.98
N GLU A 48 24.93 -10.52 -19.49
CA GLU A 48 25.01 -11.94 -19.13
C GLU A 48 25.28 -12.15 -17.62
N ASP A 49 26.15 -11.33 -17.03
CA ASP A 49 26.45 -11.37 -15.59
C ASP A 49 25.29 -10.82 -14.73
N ARG A 50 24.45 -9.92 -15.27
CA ARG A 50 23.22 -9.46 -14.58
C ARG A 50 22.19 -10.57 -14.44
N PHE A 51 22.18 -11.54 -15.36
CA PHE A 51 21.32 -12.72 -15.32
C PHE A 51 21.99 -13.93 -14.66
N ARG A 52 23.25 -13.82 -14.22
CA ARG A 52 23.83 -14.85 -13.37
C ARG A 52 23.12 -14.84 -12.02
N PRO A 53 22.72 -16.01 -11.50
CA PRO A 53 22.30 -16.13 -10.12
C PRO A 53 23.38 -15.54 -9.21
N PRO A 54 23.01 -14.73 -8.19
CA PRO A 54 23.97 -14.28 -7.20
C PRO A 54 24.70 -15.50 -6.63
N SER A 55 26.03 -15.36 -6.48
CA SER A 55 26.84 -16.45 -5.93
C SER A 55 26.24 -16.90 -4.60
N PRO A 56 26.13 -18.23 -4.33
CA PRO A 56 25.55 -18.71 -3.10
C PRO A 56 26.19 -17.99 -1.90
N PRO A 57 25.39 -17.52 -0.93
CA PRO A 57 25.93 -16.80 0.23
C PRO A 57 27.01 -17.65 0.89
N LEU A 58 28.08 -16.98 1.34
CA LEU A 58 29.21 -17.63 2.01
C LEU A 58 28.66 -18.47 3.16
N ILE A 59 28.77 -19.79 3.04
CA ILE A 59 28.29 -20.65 4.10
C ILE A 59 29.32 -20.59 5.22
N VAL A 60 28.90 -20.02 6.35
CA VAL A 60 29.71 -20.03 7.57
C VAL A 60 29.96 -21.49 7.96
N HIS A 61 31.22 -21.90 7.92
CA HIS A 61 31.61 -23.25 8.33
C HIS A 61 31.66 -23.36 9.85
N TYR A 62 31.41 -24.56 10.36
CA TYR A 62 31.50 -24.81 11.79
C TYR A 62 32.95 -24.62 12.28
N SER A 63 33.10 -23.83 13.34
CA SER A 63 34.30 -23.78 14.17
C SER A 63 33.90 -23.48 15.62
N ASP A 64 34.75 -23.80 16.59
CA ASP A 64 34.45 -23.54 18.01
C ASP A 64 34.24 -22.03 18.30
N HIS A 65 34.95 -21.17 17.59
CA HIS A 65 34.81 -19.72 17.69
C HIS A 65 33.47 -19.24 17.12
N GLU A 66 33.12 -19.67 15.90
CA GLU A 66 31.83 -19.34 15.28
C GLU A 66 30.66 -19.92 16.10
N CYS A 67 30.82 -21.11 16.69
CA CYS A 67 29.80 -21.74 17.52
C CYS A 67 29.51 -20.92 18.78
N SER A 68 30.54 -20.33 19.38
CA SER A 68 30.40 -19.48 20.56
C SER A 68 29.71 -18.16 20.19
N GLN A 69 30.14 -17.50 19.11
CA GLN A 69 29.48 -16.29 18.60
C GLN A 69 28.02 -16.53 18.21
N LEU A 70 27.74 -17.67 17.57
CA LEU A 70 26.38 -18.05 17.19
C LEU A 70 25.50 -18.28 18.42
N GLY A 71 26.04 -18.91 19.46
CA GLY A 71 25.32 -19.11 20.73
C GLY A 71 24.90 -17.81 21.40
N ASP A 72 25.71 -16.75 21.31
CA ASP A 72 25.35 -15.44 21.82
C ASP A 72 24.33 -14.73 20.92
N LYS A 73 24.50 -14.80 19.59
CA LYS A 73 23.53 -14.25 18.62
C LYS A 73 22.16 -14.90 18.70
N ILE A 74 22.08 -16.19 19.05
CA ILE A 74 20.81 -16.89 19.26
C ILE A 74 20.08 -16.35 20.48
N LYS A 75 20.77 -15.80 21.49
CA LYS A 75 20.10 -15.22 22.66
C LYS A 75 19.63 -13.78 22.41
N ASP A 76 20.19 -13.11 21.42
CA ASP A 76 19.79 -11.77 21.00
C ASP A 76 18.58 -11.84 20.06
N GLU A 77 17.48 -11.22 20.46
CA GLU A 77 16.24 -11.15 19.69
C GLU A 77 16.42 -10.48 18.33
N ALA A 78 17.23 -9.42 18.25
CA ALA A 78 17.43 -8.68 17.01
C ALA A 78 18.21 -9.50 15.96
N ALA A 79 19.13 -10.35 16.42
CA ALA A 79 19.96 -11.19 15.57
C ALA A 79 19.41 -12.61 15.38
N PHE A 80 18.37 -13.00 16.11
CA PHE A 80 17.86 -14.37 16.18
C PHE A 80 17.50 -14.94 14.79
N ALA A 81 16.82 -14.16 13.94
CA ALA A 81 16.39 -14.61 12.61
C ALA A 81 17.54 -14.94 11.64
N GLU A 82 18.70 -14.30 11.80
CA GLU A 82 19.90 -14.64 11.04
C GLU A 82 20.64 -15.81 11.71
N ALA A 83 20.77 -15.77 13.03
CA ALA A 83 21.48 -16.78 13.81
C ALA A 83 20.83 -18.17 13.70
N VAL A 84 19.51 -18.26 13.80
CA VAL A 84 18.79 -19.54 13.70
C VAL A 84 18.94 -20.17 12.32
N ARG A 85 19.11 -19.36 11.26
CA ARG A 85 19.34 -19.84 9.89
C ARG A 85 20.72 -20.50 9.74
N VAL A 86 21.73 -19.93 10.39
CA VAL A 86 23.08 -20.52 10.45
C VAL A 86 23.05 -21.82 11.25
N LEU A 87 22.37 -21.83 12.40
CA LEU A 87 22.19 -23.05 13.21
C LEU A 87 21.50 -24.16 12.41
N LEU A 88 20.40 -23.84 11.72
CA LEU A 88 19.68 -24.77 10.85
C LEU A 88 20.61 -25.35 9.78
N THR A 89 21.37 -24.49 9.10
CA THR A 89 22.33 -24.91 8.06
C THR A 89 23.38 -25.88 8.61
N TRP A 90 23.91 -25.64 9.81
CA TRP A 90 24.89 -26.55 10.44
C TRP A 90 24.27 -27.89 10.83
N VAL A 91 23.04 -27.90 11.32
CA VAL A 91 22.32 -29.13 11.67
C VAL A 91 22.01 -29.96 10.43
N GLU A 92 21.49 -29.36 9.37
CA GLU A 92 21.16 -30.03 8.10
C GLU A 92 22.39 -30.63 7.40
N ARG A 93 23.55 -30.00 7.57
CA ARG A 93 24.83 -30.49 7.01
C ARG A 93 25.47 -31.61 7.82
N GLY A 94 24.95 -31.92 9.01
CA GLY A 94 25.53 -32.94 9.87
C GLY A 94 26.82 -32.49 10.58
N GLU A 95 26.98 -31.19 10.85
CA GLU A 95 28.10 -30.68 11.66
C GLU A 95 28.01 -31.14 13.14
N VAL A 96 26.84 -31.62 13.55
CA VAL A 96 26.58 -32.18 14.88
C VAL A 96 27.21 -33.56 15.02
N ASN A 97 28.11 -33.70 15.98
CA ASN A 97 28.78 -34.94 16.33
C ASN A 97 28.86 -35.10 17.85
N ARG A 98 29.31 -36.27 18.32
CA ARG A 98 29.38 -36.58 19.77
C ARG A 98 30.25 -35.60 20.58
N ARG A 99 31.21 -34.90 19.97
CA ARG A 99 32.10 -33.97 20.67
C ARG A 99 31.48 -32.59 20.86
N ASN A 100 30.63 -32.14 19.93
CA ASN A 100 30.01 -30.80 19.96
C ASN A 100 28.50 -30.81 20.22
N ALA A 101 27.87 -31.98 20.39
CA ALA A 101 26.44 -32.14 20.61
C ALA A 101 25.88 -31.26 21.75
N ASN A 102 26.65 -31.08 22.84
CA ASN A 102 26.23 -30.22 23.95
C ASN A 102 26.11 -28.75 23.53
N ASN A 103 27.01 -28.24 22.69
CA ASN A 103 26.96 -26.85 22.21
C ASN A 103 25.72 -26.61 21.33
N PHE A 104 25.45 -27.55 20.42
CA PHE A 104 24.24 -27.51 19.60
C PHE A 104 22.97 -27.63 20.44
N TYR A 105 22.95 -28.52 21.43
CA TYR A 105 21.84 -28.64 22.36
C TYR A 105 21.57 -27.32 23.10
N SER A 106 22.60 -26.65 23.62
CA SER A 106 22.44 -25.34 24.26
C SER A 106 21.92 -24.25 23.31
N MET A 107 22.34 -24.26 22.04
CA MET A 107 21.83 -23.35 21.00
C MET A 107 20.36 -23.64 20.65
N ILE A 108 19.99 -24.92 20.53
CA ILE A 108 18.59 -25.35 20.30
C ILE A 108 17.71 -25.00 21.51
N GLN A 109 18.22 -25.20 22.72
CA GLN A 109 17.53 -24.80 23.95
C GLN A 109 17.29 -23.29 24.02
N SER A 110 18.30 -22.49 23.64
CA SER A 110 18.17 -21.04 23.56
C SER A 110 17.14 -20.64 22.48
N SER A 111 17.13 -21.34 21.34
CA SER A 111 16.11 -21.16 20.29
C SER A 111 14.69 -21.51 20.76
N ASN A 112 14.53 -22.56 21.58
CA ASN A 112 13.26 -22.92 22.19
C ASN A 112 12.76 -21.87 23.20
N SER A 113 13.67 -21.12 23.84
CA SER A 113 13.28 -20.00 24.70
C SER A 113 12.57 -18.89 23.92
N HIS A 114 12.97 -18.66 22.66
CA HIS A 114 12.31 -17.68 21.78
C HIS A 114 10.86 -18.06 21.45
N ILE A 115 10.51 -19.35 21.44
CA ILE A 115 9.10 -19.76 21.25
C ILE A 115 8.22 -19.21 22.38
N ARG A 116 8.66 -19.33 23.64
CA ARG A 116 7.92 -18.78 24.79
C ARG A 116 7.82 -17.25 24.71
N GLN A 117 8.91 -16.58 24.29
CA GLN A 117 8.92 -15.15 24.10
C GLN A 117 7.94 -14.72 23.00
N LEU A 118 7.94 -15.38 21.85
CA LEU A 118 7.02 -15.12 20.73
C LEU A 118 5.56 -15.33 21.13
N MET A 119 5.27 -16.38 21.91
CA MET A 119 3.91 -16.59 22.45
C MET A 119 3.49 -15.48 23.40
N SER A 120 4.40 -15.01 24.27
CA SER A 120 4.14 -13.86 25.15
C SER A 120 3.95 -12.56 24.38
N GLN A 121 4.72 -12.34 23.32
CA GLN A 121 4.59 -11.18 22.44
C GLN A 121 3.27 -11.21 21.67
N LYS A 122 2.89 -12.36 21.13
CA LYS A 122 1.58 -12.58 20.51
C LYS A 122 0.46 -12.20 21.47
N ALA A 123 0.46 -12.74 22.70
CA ALA A 123 -0.54 -12.41 23.71
C ALA A 123 -0.55 -10.90 24.07
N THR A 124 0.62 -10.27 24.09
CA THR A 124 0.73 -8.82 24.32
C THR A 124 0.08 -8.03 23.17
N HIS A 125 0.36 -8.39 21.92
CA HIS A 125 -0.23 -7.74 20.75
C HIS A 125 -1.74 -7.99 20.63
N GLU A 126 -2.22 -9.18 20.99
CA GLU A 126 -3.65 -9.48 21.06
C GLU A 126 -4.34 -8.59 22.10
N LYS A 127 -3.73 -8.44 23.28
CA LYS A 127 -4.24 -7.52 24.31
C LYS A 127 -4.23 -6.06 23.86
N GLU A 128 -3.14 -5.60 23.24
CA GLU A 128 -3.03 -4.24 22.71
C GLU A 128 -4.07 -3.96 21.61
N MET A 129 -4.37 -4.96 20.78
CA MET A 129 -5.41 -4.88 19.74
C MET A 129 -6.80 -4.73 20.36
N GLU A 130 -7.12 -5.52 21.39
CA GLU A 130 -8.40 -5.41 22.09
C GLU A 130 -8.55 -4.05 22.81
N GLU A 131 -7.49 -3.61 23.50
CA GLU A 131 -7.48 -2.27 24.11
C GLU A 131 -7.64 -1.15 23.07
N ALA A 132 -7.13 -1.32 21.86
CA ALA A 132 -7.30 -0.36 20.77
C ALA A 132 -8.74 -0.36 20.22
N LYS A 133 -9.36 -1.54 20.06
CA LYS A 133 -10.78 -1.67 19.70
C LYS A 133 -11.66 -0.95 20.71
N ASP A 134 -11.44 -1.15 22.01
CA ASP A 134 -12.22 -0.51 23.06
C ASP A 134 -12.05 1.02 23.09
N LYS A 135 -10.82 1.51 22.91
CA LYS A 135 -10.55 2.95 22.78
C LYS A 135 -11.31 3.55 21.59
N PHE A 136 -11.35 2.84 20.46
CA PHE A 136 -12.09 3.27 19.28
C PHE A 136 -13.61 3.30 19.54
N LYS A 137 -14.20 2.23 20.12
CA LYS A 137 -15.62 2.20 20.50
C LYS A 137 -16.00 3.32 21.46
N SER A 138 -15.13 3.61 22.43
CA SER A 138 -15.33 4.69 23.40
C SER A 138 -15.33 6.06 22.70
N ALA A 139 -14.36 6.29 21.81
CA ALA A 139 -14.31 7.52 21.01
C ALA A 139 -15.55 7.67 20.11
N LEU A 140 -15.96 6.61 19.41
CA LEU A 140 -17.15 6.61 18.55
C LEU A 140 -18.44 6.86 19.34
N SER A 141 -18.58 6.25 20.52
CA SER A 141 -19.69 6.52 21.44
C SER A 141 -19.71 7.99 21.90
N GLY A 142 -18.53 8.58 22.14
CA GLY A 142 -18.40 10.01 22.45
C GLY A 142 -18.84 10.93 21.31
N ILE A 143 -18.49 10.59 20.06
CA ILE A 143 -18.93 11.31 18.86
C ILE A 143 -20.46 11.23 18.71
N LEU A 144 -21.05 10.05 18.89
CA LEU A 144 -22.50 9.86 18.83
C LEU A 144 -23.24 10.70 19.86
N ALA A 145 -22.74 10.76 21.10
CA ALA A 145 -23.32 11.62 22.13
C ALA A 145 -23.31 13.11 21.72
N GLN A 146 -22.26 13.58 21.05
CA GLN A 146 -22.21 14.95 20.51
C GLN A 146 -23.24 15.17 19.40
N PHE A 147 -23.37 14.22 18.46
CA PHE A 147 -24.42 14.29 17.44
C PHE A 147 -25.82 14.34 18.05
N GLU A 148 -26.08 13.55 19.09
CA GLU A 148 -27.37 13.53 19.77
C GLU A 148 -27.71 14.87 20.45
N GLN A 149 -26.71 15.53 21.04
CA GLN A 149 -26.85 16.89 21.58
C GLN A 149 -27.17 17.90 20.47
N ILE A 150 -26.46 17.83 19.34
CA ILE A 150 -26.69 18.72 18.19
C ILE A 150 -28.11 18.52 17.63
N VAL A 151 -28.53 17.27 17.42
CA VAL A 151 -29.88 16.93 16.97
C VAL A 151 -30.93 17.43 17.96
N SER A 152 -30.66 17.35 19.27
CA SER A 152 -31.55 17.89 20.31
C SER A 152 -31.70 19.41 20.24
N VAL A 153 -30.64 20.14 19.91
CA VAL A 153 -30.71 21.59 19.66
C VAL A 153 -31.61 21.89 18.47
N PHE A 154 -31.48 21.16 17.36
CA PHE A 154 -32.35 21.34 16.20
C PHE A 154 -33.82 21.01 16.50
N HIS A 155 -34.08 19.97 17.29
CA HIS A 155 -35.43 19.67 17.79
C HIS A 155 -35.98 20.81 18.64
N ALA A 156 -35.19 21.35 19.56
CA ALA A 156 -35.59 22.47 20.41
C ALA A 156 -35.86 23.75 19.59
N ALA A 157 -35.00 24.07 18.62
CA ALA A 157 -35.17 25.21 17.70
C ALA A 157 -36.42 25.09 16.83
N SER A 158 -36.90 23.88 16.61
CA SER A 158 -38.09 23.60 15.80
C SER A 158 -39.40 23.60 16.59
N LYS A 159 -39.33 23.76 17.91
CA LYS A 159 -40.52 23.98 18.73
C LYS A 159 -41.06 25.37 18.47
N GLN A 160 -42.39 25.52 18.42
CA GLN A 160 -43.08 26.77 18.09
C GLN A 160 -42.51 28.00 18.81
N LYS A 161 -42.19 27.86 20.11
CA LYS A 161 -41.60 28.92 20.95
C LYS A 161 -40.33 29.56 20.37
N ALA A 162 -39.45 28.78 19.73
CA ALA A 162 -38.26 29.30 19.06
C ALA A 162 -38.51 29.51 17.56
N TRP A 163 -39.26 28.61 16.94
CA TRP A 163 -39.52 28.56 15.50
C TRP A 163 -40.11 29.85 14.94
N ASP A 164 -41.06 30.46 15.66
CA ASP A 164 -41.76 31.67 15.20
C ASP A 164 -40.85 32.91 15.11
N HIS A 165 -39.73 32.91 15.83
CA HIS A 165 -38.74 33.98 15.81
C HIS A 165 -37.78 33.90 14.60
N PHE A 166 -37.65 32.72 13.97
CA PHE A 166 -36.79 32.56 12.80
C PHE A 166 -37.48 33.00 11.52
N SER A 167 -36.73 33.54 10.57
CA SER A 167 -37.21 33.85 9.22
C SER A 167 -37.51 32.59 8.42
N LYS A 168 -38.31 32.73 7.35
CA LYS A 168 -38.66 31.61 6.44
C LYS A 168 -37.43 30.93 5.84
N ALA A 169 -36.38 31.68 5.50
CA ALA A 169 -35.14 31.13 4.98
C ALA A 169 -34.34 30.36 6.04
N GLN A 170 -34.24 30.91 7.26
CA GLN A 170 -33.57 30.25 8.39
C GLN A 170 -34.27 28.94 8.77
N ARG A 171 -35.61 28.91 8.78
CA ARG A 171 -36.41 27.70 9.02
C ARG A 171 -36.12 26.60 8.01
N LYS A 172 -36.00 26.95 6.71
CA LYS A 172 -35.64 26.00 5.66
C LYS A 172 -34.24 25.42 5.88
N ASN A 173 -33.27 26.25 6.25
CA ASN A 173 -31.91 25.79 6.56
C ASN A 173 -31.87 24.88 7.79
N LEU A 174 -32.57 25.25 8.87
CA LEU A 174 -32.69 24.43 10.08
C LEU A 174 -33.27 23.04 9.81
N ASP A 175 -34.29 22.95 8.93
CA ASP A 175 -34.86 21.65 8.55
C ASP A 175 -33.86 20.79 7.78
N VAL A 176 -33.10 21.39 6.85
CA VAL A 176 -32.07 20.68 6.08
C VAL A 176 -30.94 20.21 7.00
N TRP A 177 -30.40 21.08 7.85
CA TRP A 177 -29.31 20.73 8.76
C TRP A 177 -29.71 19.68 9.79
N ARG A 178 -30.96 19.72 10.28
CA ARG A 178 -31.50 18.67 11.15
C ARG A 178 -31.48 17.32 10.47
N LYS A 179 -32.05 17.22 9.26
CA LYS A 179 -32.12 15.95 8.51
C LYS A 179 -30.72 15.40 8.25
N GLN A 180 -29.80 16.25 7.81
CA GLN A 180 -28.41 15.86 7.60
C GLN A 180 -27.74 15.37 8.89
N ALA A 181 -27.96 16.04 10.02
CA ALA A 181 -27.39 15.63 11.30
C ALA A 181 -27.99 14.30 11.80
N GLU A 182 -29.29 14.06 11.59
CA GLU A 182 -29.96 12.80 11.93
C GLU A 182 -29.46 11.63 11.06
N GLU A 183 -29.29 11.86 9.76
CA GLU A 183 -28.73 10.87 8.83
C GLU A 183 -27.30 10.47 9.21
N ILE A 184 -26.43 11.46 9.47
CA ILE A 184 -25.04 11.19 9.89
C ILE A 184 -25.02 10.45 11.23
N ARG A 185 -25.84 10.86 12.20
CA ARG A 185 -25.94 10.16 13.49
C ARG A 185 -26.38 8.72 13.32
N ASN A 186 -27.39 8.45 12.49
CA ASN A 186 -27.90 7.10 12.28
C ASN A 186 -26.84 6.20 11.64
N MET A 187 -26.12 6.71 10.62
CA MET A 187 -25.02 5.98 9.98
C MET A 187 -23.91 5.63 10.98
N GLN A 188 -23.48 6.59 11.80
CA GLN A 188 -22.46 6.36 12.83
C GLN A 188 -22.95 5.40 13.94
N ASN A 189 -24.26 5.40 14.23
CA ASN A 189 -24.85 4.50 15.20
C ASN A 189 -24.94 3.07 14.65
N GLU A 190 -25.26 2.91 13.37
CA GLU A 190 -25.22 1.61 12.67
C GLU A 190 -23.80 1.04 12.64
N GLU A 191 -22.77 1.86 12.43
CA GLU A 191 -21.36 1.47 12.51
C GLU A 191 -21.01 0.92 13.90
N LEU A 192 -21.37 1.63 14.97
CA LEU A 192 -21.14 1.17 16.35
C LEU A 192 -21.89 -0.14 16.67
N MET A 193 -23.14 -0.28 16.18
CA MET A 193 -23.93 -1.50 16.37
C MET A 193 -23.41 -2.68 15.55
N GLY A 194 -22.80 -2.40 14.38
CA GLY A 194 -22.11 -3.40 13.56
C GLY A 194 -20.93 -4.02 14.31
N ILE A 195 -20.09 -3.17 14.90
CA ILE A 195 -18.91 -3.60 15.68
C ILE A 195 -19.32 -4.47 16.87
N ARG A 196 -20.37 -4.07 17.62
CA ARG A 196 -20.87 -4.86 18.77
C ARG A 196 -21.37 -6.24 18.35
N ARG A 197 -22.05 -6.35 17.21
CA ARG A 197 -22.58 -7.63 16.71
C ARG A 197 -21.46 -8.57 16.27
N GLU A 198 -20.41 -8.04 15.64
CA GLU A 198 -19.24 -8.82 15.23
C GLU A 198 -18.52 -9.42 16.46
N GLU A 199 -18.38 -8.66 17.54
CA GLU A 199 -17.76 -9.12 18.79
C GLU A 199 -18.57 -10.15 19.57
N GLU A 200 -19.91 -10.02 19.60
CA GLU A 200 -20.78 -11.04 20.21
C GLU A 200 -20.67 -12.40 19.50
N MET A 201 -20.27 -12.42 18.23
CA MET A 201 -20.06 -13.65 17.45
C MET A 201 -18.66 -14.25 17.61
N GLU A 202 -17.68 -13.49 18.12
CA GLU A 202 -16.29 -13.93 18.34
C GLU A 202 -16.08 -14.62 19.71
N MET A 203 -17.06 -14.52 20.62
CA MET A 203 -16.94 -15.00 22.02
C MET A 203 -17.48 -16.41 22.27
N SER A 204 -17.91 -17.15 21.24
CA SER A 204 -18.62 -18.44 21.39
C SER A 204 -17.75 -19.70 21.32
N ASP A 205 -16.42 -19.59 21.18
CA ASP A 205 -15.55 -20.76 20.92
C ASP A 205 -14.71 -21.23 22.13
N ASP A 206 -14.94 -20.70 23.33
CA ASP A 206 -14.02 -20.91 24.48
C ASP A 206 -14.54 -21.84 25.60
N ASP A 207 -15.64 -22.59 25.37
CA ASP A 207 -16.25 -23.46 26.40
C ASP A 207 -16.16 -24.97 26.07
N MET A 208 -15.04 -25.47 25.55
CA MET A 208 -14.82 -26.94 25.36
C MET A 208 -13.44 -27.47 25.81
N GLU A 209 -12.80 -26.85 26.81
CA GLU A 209 -11.74 -27.53 27.58
C GLU A 209 -12.24 -27.95 28.97
N ASP A 210 -13.28 -28.80 29.01
CA ASP A 210 -13.65 -29.50 30.23
C ASP A 210 -12.64 -30.62 30.51
N THR A 211 -11.71 -30.32 31.40
CA THR A 211 -10.69 -31.26 31.89
C THR A 211 -11.35 -32.20 32.90
N HIS A 212 -12.11 -33.18 32.41
CA HIS A 212 -12.69 -34.21 33.27
C HIS A 212 -11.59 -35.14 33.81
N ASN A 213 -11.23 -34.94 35.09
CA ASN A 213 -10.59 -35.97 35.91
C ASN A 213 -11.62 -37.08 36.20
N PRO A 214 -11.33 -38.35 35.88
CA PRO A 214 -12.23 -39.45 36.18
C PRO A 214 -11.86 -40.05 37.53
N ASP A 215 -12.39 -39.49 38.61
CA ASP A 215 -12.58 -40.30 39.81
C ASP A 215 -13.77 -39.78 40.62
N GLU A 216 -14.58 -40.72 41.10
CA GLU A 216 -15.70 -40.51 42.03
C GLU A 216 -17.09 -40.12 41.45
N SER A 217 -17.61 -40.86 40.48
CA SER A 217 -19.05 -40.88 40.19
C SER A 217 -19.70 -42.15 40.75
N GLY A 218 -20.31 -42.05 41.94
CA GLY A 218 -21.07 -43.14 42.55
C GLY A 218 -22.26 -43.61 41.69
N PRO A 219 -22.92 -44.72 42.06
CA PRO A 219 -23.98 -45.36 41.26
C PRO A 219 -25.20 -44.46 40.98
N VAL A 220 -25.35 -43.35 41.72
CA VAL A 220 -26.38 -42.33 41.50
C VAL A 220 -26.10 -41.48 40.27
N SER A 221 -24.83 -41.10 40.04
CA SER A 221 -24.44 -40.29 38.87
C SER A 221 -24.57 -41.11 37.57
N GLN A 222 -24.22 -42.39 37.61
CA GLN A 222 -24.46 -43.29 36.48
C GLN A 222 -25.96 -43.49 36.18
N ALA A 223 -26.81 -43.48 37.21
CA ALA A 223 -28.26 -43.57 37.03
C ALA A 223 -28.87 -42.27 36.46
N GLU A 224 -28.31 -41.11 36.78
CA GLU A 224 -28.71 -39.81 36.22
C GLU A 224 -28.30 -39.69 34.75
N THR A 225 -27.07 -40.07 34.39
CA THR A 225 -26.63 -40.10 32.98
C THR A 225 -27.49 -41.05 32.13
N LEU A 226 -27.78 -42.25 32.64
CA LEU A 226 -28.66 -43.20 31.94
C LEU A 226 -30.10 -42.68 31.82
N LYS A 227 -30.56 -41.86 32.77
CA LYS A 227 -31.88 -41.22 32.71
C LYS A 227 -31.91 -40.12 31.65
N GLU A 228 -30.88 -39.28 31.58
CA GLU A 228 -30.73 -38.25 30.54
C GLU A 228 -30.62 -38.86 29.14
N GLU A 229 -29.85 -39.94 28.98
CA GLU A 229 -29.80 -40.70 27.73
C GLU A 229 -31.17 -41.29 27.37
N ASN A 230 -31.92 -41.80 28.36
CA ASN A 230 -33.27 -42.31 28.12
C ASN A 230 -34.25 -41.22 27.68
N ASP A 231 -34.20 -40.05 28.31
CA ASP A 231 -35.03 -38.90 27.95
C ASP A 231 -34.63 -38.34 26.56
N SER A 232 -33.34 -38.33 26.23
CA SER A 232 -32.83 -37.98 24.90
C SER A 232 -33.34 -38.95 23.81
N LEU A 233 -33.26 -40.25 24.08
CA LEU A 233 -33.77 -41.29 23.17
C LEU A 233 -35.30 -41.22 23.00
N ARG A 234 -36.04 -40.84 24.06
CA ARG A 234 -37.49 -40.60 23.97
C ARG A 234 -37.82 -39.43 23.07
N CYS A 235 -37.14 -38.30 23.23
CA CYS A 235 -37.28 -37.14 22.35
C CYS A 235 -36.99 -37.49 20.89
N GLN A 236 -35.95 -38.30 20.65
CA GLN A 236 -35.59 -38.74 19.31
C GLN A 236 -36.64 -39.69 18.70
N LEU A 237 -37.22 -40.59 19.49
CA LEU A 237 -38.31 -41.46 19.06
C LEU A 237 -39.59 -40.67 18.75
N ASP A 238 -39.92 -39.64 19.54
CA ASP A 238 -41.06 -38.76 19.26
C ASP A 238 -40.85 -37.93 17.99
N ALA A 239 -39.61 -37.50 17.71
CA ALA A 239 -39.26 -36.85 16.44
C ALA A 239 -39.47 -37.80 15.25
N TYR A 240 -38.97 -39.03 15.32
CA TYR A 240 -39.19 -40.03 14.26
C TYR A 240 -40.66 -40.42 14.13
N ARG A 241 -41.41 -40.48 15.24
CA ARG A 241 -42.85 -40.73 15.20
C ARG A 241 -43.60 -39.63 14.46
N ASN A 242 -43.25 -38.37 14.72
CA ASN A 242 -43.82 -37.21 14.03
C ASN A 242 -43.46 -37.22 12.54
N GLU A 243 -42.22 -37.55 12.18
CA GLU A 243 -41.77 -37.65 10.79
C GLU A 243 -42.51 -38.78 10.04
N VAL A 244 -42.70 -39.93 10.67
CA VAL A 244 -43.51 -41.04 10.12
C VAL A 244 -44.99 -40.65 9.96
N GLU A 245 -45.53 -39.88 10.89
CA GLU A 245 -46.91 -39.38 10.82
C GLU A 245 -47.08 -38.36 9.69
N LEU A 246 -46.07 -37.50 9.46
CA LEU A 246 -45.98 -36.58 8.33
C LEU A 246 -45.89 -37.32 6.99
N LEU A 247 -45.04 -38.35 6.90
CA LEU A 247 -44.90 -39.19 5.70
C LEU A 247 -46.18 -39.99 5.39
N LYS A 248 -46.91 -40.45 6.42
CA LYS A 248 -48.23 -41.07 6.25
C LYS A 248 -49.27 -40.05 5.76
N GLN A 249 -49.20 -38.80 6.22
CA GLN A 249 -50.07 -37.73 5.75
C GLN A 249 -49.76 -37.34 4.29
N GLU A 250 -48.49 -37.33 3.90
CA GLU A 250 -48.07 -37.13 2.50
C GLU A 250 -48.48 -38.30 1.59
N GLN A 251 -48.36 -39.55 2.05
CA GLN A 251 -48.86 -40.70 1.28
C GLN A 251 -50.39 -40.75 1.20
N GLY A 252 -51.10 -40.36 2.26
CA GLY A 252 -52.57 -40.29 2.28
C GLY A 252 -53.13 -39.28 1.28
N LYS A 253 -52.40 -38.18 1.02
CA LYS A 253 -52.75 -37.18 0.00
C LYS A 253 -52.56 -37.69 -1.44
N ASN A 254 -51.77 -38.73 -1.66
CA ASN A 254 -51.44 -39.24 -2.99
C ASN A 254 -52.34 -40.40 -3.47
N GLN A 255 -53.20 -40.98 -2.61
CA GLN A 255 -53.99 -42.17 -2.95
C GLN A 255 -55.52 -41.97 -3.03
N GLU A 256 -56.07 -40.80 -2.70
CA GLU A 256 -57.51 -40.58 -2.87
C GLU A 256 -57.84 -39.94 -4.22
N HIS A 257 -58.36 -40.77 -5.12
CA HIS A 257 -58.82 -40.45 -6.48
C HIS A 257 -59.73 -39.21 -6.56
N THR A 258 -59.27 -38.10 -7.16
CA THR A 258 -60.09 -37.13 -7.93
C THR A 258 -59.17 -36.20 -8.77
N PRO A 259 -59.61 -35.67 -9.94
CA PRO A 259 -58.73 -35.05 -10.94
C PRO A 259 -58.18 -33.68 -10.51
N PRO A 260 -57.03 -33.21 -11.05
CA PRO A 260 -56.25 -32.14 -10.44
C PRO A 260 -56.93 -30.79 -10.62
N GLN A 261 -57.45 -30.23 -9.53
CA GLN A 261 -57.50 -28.79 -9.37
C GLN A 261 -56.10 -28.32 -8.98
N HIS A 262 -55.46 -27.56 -9.88
CA HIS A 262 -54.20 -26.87 -9.63
C HIS A 262 -54.27 -26.11 -8.29
N SER A 263 -53.38 -26.45 -7.34
CA SER A 263 -53.29 -25.74 -6.07
C SER A 263 -52.52 -24.43 -6.26
N GLU A 264 -52.91 -23.40 -5.52
CA GLU A 264 -52.25 -22.08 -5.49
C GLU A 264 -50.76 -22.18 -5.09
N GLU A 265 -50.39 -23.26 -4.40
CA GLU A 265 -49.04 -23.55 -3.92
C GLU A 265 -48.07 -23.87 -5.08
N ASP A 266 -48.53 -24.59 -6.11
CA ASP A 266 -47.72 -24.86 -7.31
C ASP A 266 -47.47 -23.59 -8.13
N THR A 267 -48.46 -22.69 -8.14
CA THR A 267 -48.33 -21.39 -8.82
C THR A 267 -47.33 -20.49 -8.08
N CYS A 268 -47.34 -20.51 -6.74
CA CYS A 268 -46.38 -19.79 -5.90
C CYS A 268 -44.96 -20.33 -6.07
N ARG A 269 -44.76 -21.66 -6.06
CA ARG A 269 -43.45 -22.28 -6.33
C ARG A 269 -42.93 -21.96 -7.73
N GLN A 270 -43.79 -21.98 -8.74
CA GLN A 270 -43.42 -21.61 -10.11
C GLN A 270 -43.03 -20.13 -10.25
N GLN A 271 -43.72 -19.23 -9.53
CA GLN A 271 -43.34 -17.81 -9.44
C GLN A 271 -41.99 -17.63 -8.73
N GLN A 272 -41.75 -18.34 -7.64
CA GLN A 272 -40.48 -18.25 -6.91
C GLN A 272 -39.29 -18.77 -7.76
N LEU A 273 -39.48 -19.86 -8.51
CA LEU A 273 -38.48 -20.38 -9.46
C LEU A 273 -38.17 -19.40 -10.58
N THR A 274 -39.20 -18.73 -11.14
CA THR A 274 -38.99 -17.73 -12.20
C THR A 274 -38.23 -16.50 -11.69
N PHE A 275 -38.50 -16.03 -10.47
CA PHE A 275 -37.70 -14.97 -9.85
C PHE A 275 -36.24 -15.36 -9.64
N LEU A 276 -35.98 -16.57 -9.12
CA LEU A 276 -34.62 -17.08 -8.94
C LEU A 276 -33.89 -17.22 -10.28
N GLN A 277 -34.57 -17.72 -11.32
CA GLN A 277 -34.00 -17.84 -12.66
C GLN A 277 -33.64 -16.48 -13.26
N GLN A 278 -34.48 -15.46 -13.04
CA GLN A 278 -34.24 -14.09 -13.48
C GLN A 278 -33.07 -13.44 -12.72
N ALA A 279 -32.97 -13.65 -11.41
CA ALA A 279 -31.84 -13.18 -10.60
C ALA A 279 -30.51 -13.81 -11.05
N LEU A 280 -30.52 -15.11 -11.34
CA LEU A 280 -29.34 -15.86 -11.77
C LEU A 280 -28.87 -15.40 -13.15
N GLN A 281 -29.79 -15.14 -14.10
CA GLN A 281 -29.46 -14.52 -15.38
C GLN A 281 -28.89 -13.10 -15.22
N GLY A 282 -29.43 -12.30 -14.31
CA GLY A 282 -28.92 -10.97 -13.99
C GLY A 282 -27.48 -11.02 -13.48
N MET A 283 -27.21 -11.91 -12.53
CA MET A 283 -25.87 -12.11 -11.96
C MET A 283 -24.88 -12.62 -13.01
N GLN A 284 -25.29 -13.56 -13.87
CA GLN A 284 -24.46 -14.07 -14.96
C GLN A 284 -24.06 -12.96 -15.94
N LYS A 285 -25.00 -12.05 -16.27
CA LYS A 285 -24.71 -10.90 -17.13
C LYS A 285 -23.75 -9.91 -16.47
N GLN A 286 -23.87 -9.69 -15.16
CA GLN A 286 -22.96 -8.82 -14.42
C GLN A 286 -21.54 -9.40 -14.31
N LEU A 287 -21.42 -10.72 -14.11
CA LEU A 287 -20.13 -11.41 -14.13
C LEU A 287 -19.44 -11.31 -15.49
N LEU A 288 -20.18 -11.52 -16.59
CA LEU A 288 -19.65 -11.34 -17.95
C LEU A 288 -19.12 -9.91 -18.17
N LYS A 289 -19.89 -8.91 -17.74
CA LYS A 289 -19.47 -7.51 -17.83
C LYS A 289 -18.20 -7.25 -17.01
N MET A 290 -18.11 -7.79 -15.79
CA MET A 290 -16.92 -7.64 -14.95
C MET A 290 -15.69 -8.31 -15.57
N CYS A 291 -15.85 -9.49 -16.17
CA CYS A 291 -14.78 -10.15 -16.90
C CYS A 291 -14.28 -9.32 -18.10
N GLU A 292 -15.18 -8.68 -18.86
CA GLU A 292 -14.82 -7.77 -19.95
C GLU A 292 -14.07 -6.54 -19.43
N GLU A 293 -14.55 -5.91 -18.35
CA GLU A 293 -13.88 -4.76 -17.71
C GLU A 293 -12.49 -5.12 -17.18
N MET A 294 -12.32 -6.32 -16.60
CA MET A 294 -11.02 -6.82 -16.14
C MET A 294 -10.05 -7.04 -17.30
N LYS A 295 -10.51 -7.65 -18.39
CA LYS A 295 -9.70 -7.85 -19.60
C LYS A 295 -9.29 -6.53 -20.24
N GLN A 296 -10.16 -5.53 -20.21
CA GLN A 296 -9.83 -4.19 -20.70
C GLN A 296 -8.77 -3.51 -19.82
N ARG A 297 -8.89 -3.60 -18.48
CA ARG A 297 -7.87 -3.09 -17.56
C ARG A 297 -6.52 -3.78 -17.75
N GLU A 298 -6.51 -5.08 -18.00
CA GLU A 298 -5.28 -5.84 -18.26
C GLU A 298 -4.59 -5.34 -19.54
N ALA A 299 -5.34 -5.13 -20.63
CA ALA A 299 -4.79 -4.57 -21.86
C ALA A 299 -4.29 -3.12 -21.70
N GLU A 300 -4.99 -2.30 -20.91
CA GLU A 300 -4.53 -0.94 -20.56
C GLU A 300 -3.24 -0.98 -19.75
N MET A 301 -3.12 -1.90 -18.80
CA MET A 301 -1.89 -2.11 -18.02
C MET A 301 -0.72 -2.55 -18.89
N GLU A 302 -0.93 -3.52 -19.79
CA GLU A 302 0.11 -3.98 -20.73
C GLU A 302 0.63 -2.81 -21.59
N LYS A 303 -0.29 -1.98 -22.11
CA LYS A 303 0.09 -0.76 -22.85
C LYS A 303 0.88 0.22 -22.00
N THR A 304 0.49 0.46 -20.74
CA THR A 304 1.27 1.36 -19.86
C THR A 304 2.67 0.84 -19.56
N VAL A 305 2.85 -0.49 -19.50
CA VAL A 305 4.16 -1.12 -19.33
C VAL A 305 5.02 -0.91 -20.58
N GLU A 306 4.45 -1.09 -21.78
CA GLU A 306 5.15 -0.80 -23.04
C GLU A 306 5.56 0.68 -23.14
N ASP A 307 4.66 1.61 -22.83
CA ASP A 307 4.92 3.04 -22.83
C ASP A 307 6.03 3.41 -21.82
N LYS A 308 6.02 2.79 -20.63
CA LYS A 308 7.06 2.96 -19.61
C LYS A 308 8.42 2.48 -20.12
N GLN A 309 8.49 1.30 -20.75
CA GLN A 309 9.73 0.78 -21.31
C GLN A 309 10.28 1.68 -22.43
N GLN A 310 9.40 2.20 -23.29
CA GLN A 310 9.79 3.18 -24.31
C GLN A 310 10.36 4.45 -23.69
N LEU A 311 9.71 4.99 -22.65
CA LEU A 311 10.19 6.20 -21.97
C LEU A 311 11.53 5.96 -21.26
N GLU A 312 11.71 4.81 -20.61
CA GLU A 312 12.99 4.42 -20.01
C GLU A 312 14.11 4.34 -21.06
N SER A 313 13.82 3.82 -22.26
CA SER A 313 14.79 3.79 -23.36
C SER A 313 15.18 5.20 -23.85
N GLN A 314 14.22 6.13 -23.93
CA GLN A 314 14.48 7.52 -24.29
C GLN A 314 15.30 8.25 -23.22
N VAL A 315 14.99 8.04 -21.94
CA VAL A 315 15.77 8.60 -20.82
C VAL A 315 17.21 8.07 -20.84
N LYS A 316 17.39 6.77 -21.11
CA LYS A 316 18.72 6.18 -21.24
C LYS A 316 19.51 6.81 -22.40
N SER A 317 18.88 6.97 -23.57
CA SER A 317 19.50 7.63 -24.74
C SER A 317 19.88 9.09 -24.46
N LEU A 318 19.00 9.85 -23.80
CA LEU A 318 19.29 11.24 -23.40
C LEU A 318 20.43 11.31 -22.37
N LYS A 319 20.50 10.37 -21.43
CA LYS A 319 21.57 10.28 -20.44
C LYS A 319 22.92 9.98 -21.09
N GLU A 320 22.96 9.09 -22.07
CA GLU A 320 24.14 8.77 -22.88
C GLU A 320 24.57 9.98 -23.74
N GLY A 321 23.61 10.71 -24.33
CA GLY A 321 23.88 11.97 -25.04
C GLY A 321 24.47 13.06 -24.13
N LEU A 322 23.95 13.19 -22.91
CA LEU A 322 24.44 14.17 -21.93
C LEU A 322 25.84 13.83 -21.40
N GLN A 323 26.16 12.54 -21.28
CA GLN A 323 27.51 12.07 -20.96
C GLN A 323 28.50 12.34 -22.10
N SER A 324 28.06 12.17 -23.34
CA SER A 324 28.84 12.51 -24.54
C SER A 324 29.10 14.02 -24.68
N LEU A 325 28.17 14.87 -24.22
CA LEU A 325 28.36 16.33 -24.22
C LEU A 325 29.36 16.79 -23.14
N LYS A 326 29.41 16.09 -22.00
CA LYS A 326 30.36 16.37 -20.90
C LYS A 326 31.80 16.00 -21.26
N THR A 327 32.02 15.00 -22.10
CA THR A 327 33.37 14.62 -22.56
C THR A 327 33.93 15.56 -23.63
N LEU A 328 33.09 16.34 -24.34
CA LEU A 328 33.57 17.36 -25.29
C LEU A 328 34.05 18.67 -24.60
N THR A 329 33.73 18.90 -23.32
CA THR A 329 34.00 20.19 -22.64
C THR A 329 35.35 20.24 -21.89
N THR A 330 36.23 19.24 -22.04
CA THR A 330 37.46 19.12 -21.23
C THR A 330 38.75 19.64 -21.88
N HIS A 331 38.70 20.39 -22.98
CA HIS A 331 39.90 20.99 -23.59
C HIS A 331 39.71 22.47 -23.99
N THR A 332 39.89 23.39 -23.04
CA THR A 332 40.65 24.68 -23.18
C THR A 332 40.49 25.56 -21.92
N PRO A 333 41.58 26.14 -21.37
CA PRO A 333 41.47 27.14 -20.31
C PRO A 333 41.51 28.55 -20.91
N GLN A 334 40.69 29.49 -20.40
CA GLN A 334 41.04 30.89 -20.10
C GLN A 334 39.80 31.71 -19.63
N VAL A 335 39.88 32.17 -18.38
CA VAL A 335 39.44 33.45 -17.80
C VAL A 335 38.09 34.07 -18.20
N SER A 336 37.11 34.07 -17.28
CA SER A 336 36.53 35.29 -16.67
C SER A 336 35.33 34.97 -15.77
N ASN A 337 35.20 35.77 -14.71
CA ASN A 337 34.28 35.68 -13.58
C ASN A 337 32.81 35.36 -13.92
N THR A 338 32.20 34.48 -13.14
CA THR A 338 31.00 34.77 -12.33
C THR A 338 30.68 33.58 -11.42
N HIS A 339 30.31 33.90 -10.18
CA HIS A 339 29.97 32.93 -9.15
C HIS A 339 28.83 32.00 -9.59
N ASN A 340 29.00 30.68 -9.43
CA ASN A 340 28.02 29.73 -8.88
C ASN A 340 28.56 28.30 -8.96
N THR A 341 29.46 27.96 -8.04
CA THR A 341 29.77 26.57 -7.72
C THR A 341 28.64 26.01 -6.84
N CYS A 342 27.69 25.28 -7.43
CA CYS A 342 26.80 24.42 -6.66
C CYS A 342 27.50 23.08 -6.45
N THR A 343 28.24 23.03 -5.35
CA THR A 343 28.93 21.86 -4.83
C THR A 343 27.89 20.81 -4.41
N LEU A 344 27.77 19.76 -5.22
CA LEU A 344 27.23 18.46 -4.85
C LEU A 344 28.07 17.87 -3.72
N TYR A 345 27.85 18.27 -2.47
CA TYR A 345 28.22 17.50 -1.28
C TYR A 345 27.50 18.08 -0.06
N SER A 346 26.91 17.21 0.76
CA SER A 346 26.19 17.48 2.01
C SER A 346 24.69 17.85 1.89
N PHE A 347 23.86 16.84 1.64
CA PHE A 347 22.46 16.83 2.07
C PHE A 347 22.39 16.61 3.60
N LYS A 348 22.96 17.53 4.38
CA LYS A 348 22.44 17.86 5.70
C LYS A 348 21.60 19.11 5.49
N VAL A 349 20.33 18.90 5.15
CA VAL A 349 19.37 19.98 5.14
C VAL A 349 19.24 20.40 6.60
N SER A 350 19.89 21.50 6.97
CA SER A 350 19.45 22.35 8.07
C SER A 350 18.08 22.92 7.69
N LEU A 351 17.09 22.04 7.65
CA LEU A 351 15.71 22.39 7.36
C LEU A 351 15.25 23.15 8.60
N SER A 352 15.14 24.48 8.50
CA SER A 352 14.44 25.23 9.53
C SER A 352 13.07 24.56 9.74
N PRO A 353 12.58 24.39 10.98
CA PRO A 353 11.27 23.78 11.24
C PRO A 353 10.14 24.39 10.38
N SER A 354 10.31 25.67 10.02
CA SER A 354 9.45 26.43 9.11
C SER A 354 9.29 25.79 7.72
N SER A 355 10.32 25.20 7.12
CA SER A 355 10.22 24.66 5.75
C SER A 355 9.36 23.39 5.69
N GLY A 356 9.44 22.54 6.73
CA GLY A 356 8.57 21.36 6.86
C GLY A 356 7.11 21.76 7.07
N ILE A 357 6.86 22.77 7.91
CA ILE A 357 5.51 23.30 8.15
C ILE A 357 4.91 23.89 6.86
N ILE A 358 5.69 24.67 6.10
CA ILE A 358 5.23 25.24 4.82
C ILE A 358 4.97 24.15 3.78
N SER A 359 5.80 23.10 3.76
CA SER A 359 5.62 21.93 2.89
C SER A 359 4.26 21.27 3.12
N THR A 360 3.91 20.97 4.38
CA THR A 360 2.63 20.34 4.72
C THR A 360 1.45 21.28 4.42
N PHE A 361 1.60 22.58 4.72
CA PHE A 361 0.58 23.58 4.43
C PHE A 361 0.31 23.68 2.92
N LEU A 362 1.35 23.77 2.09
CA LEU A 362 1.18 23.87 0.64
C LEU A 362 0.74 22.56 0.00
N HIS A 363 1.04 21.40 0.61
CA HIS A 363 0.57 20.10 0.13
C HIS A 363 -0.96 19.97 0.19
N VAL A 364 -1.62 20.57 1.19
CA VAL A 364 -3.09 20.60 1.29
C VAL A 364 -3.73 21.72 0.45
N HIS A 365 -2.95 22.49 -0.31
CA HIS A 365 -3.41 23.56 -1.19
C HIS A 365 -3.07 23.28 -2.67
N PRO A 366 -3.92 22.53 -3.40
CA PRO A 366 -3.67 22.13 -4.80
C PRO A 366 -3.45 23.30 -5.77
N PHE A 367 -4.07 24.44 -5.48
CA PHE A 367 -3.96 25.67 -6.30
C PHE A 367 -2.89 26.64 -5.82
N GLY A 368 -2.05 26.22 -4.86
CA GLY A 368 -1.05 27.06 -4.20
C GLY A 368 -1.65 28.09 -3.26
N ALA A 369 -0.77 28.87 -2.63
CA ALA A 369 -1.14 29.95 -1.71
C ALA A 369 -0.29 31.20 -1.98
N SER A 370 -0.83 32.39 -1.73
CA SER A 370 -0.04 33.63 -1.81
C SER A 370 0.95 33.69 -0.65
N ILE A 371 2.01 34.49 -0.81
CA ILE A 371 3.03 34.64 0.23
C ILE A 371 2.44 35.21 1.52
N GLU A 372 1.48 36.13 1.42
CA GLU A 372 0.77 36.73 2.55
C GLU A 372 -0.05 35.69 3.31
N TYR A 373 -0.68 34.76 2.58
CA TYR A 373 -1.48 33.71 3.21
C TYR A 373 -0.61 32.71 3.98
N ILE A 374 0.53 32.30 3.39
CA ILE A 374 1.52 31.45 4.05
C ILE A 374 2.05 32.14 5.32
N CYS A 375 2.39 33.42 5.23
CA CYS A 375 2.90 34.18 6.38
C CYS A 375 1.84 34.31 7.49
N SER A 376 0.58 34.55 7.17
CA SER A 376 -0.52 34.60 8.14
C SER A 376 -0.70 33.27 8.88
N TYR A 377 -0.58 32.15 8.17
CA TYR A 377 -0.63 30.81 8.77
C TYR A 377 0.54 30.58 9.73
N LEU A 378 1.76 30.93 9.34
CA LEU A 378 2.95 30.73 10.18
C LEU A 378 2.98 31.64 11.41
N GLN A 379 2.44 32.87 11.31
CA GLN A 379 2.32 33.79 12.44
C GLN A 379 1.38 33.25 13.53
N ARG A 380 0.32 32.51 13.17
CA ARG A 380 -0.56 31.83 14.14
C ARG A 380 0.14 30.68 14.88
N LEU A 381 1.19 30.10 14.30
CA LEU A 381 2.01 29.05 14.90
C LEU A 381 3.18 29.59 15.76
N ASN A 382 3.10 30.87 16.16
CA ASN A 382 3.97 31.53 17.13
C ASN A 382 5.43 31.72 16.68
N THR A 383 5.63 32.02 15.38
CA THR A 383 6.96 32.32 14.82
C THR A 383 7.04 33.79 14.40
N LYS A 384 8.05 34.53 14.89
CA LYS A 384 8.35 35.90 14.44
C LYS A 384 8.91 35.82 13.02
N ILE A 385 8.04 35.80 12.02
CA ILE A 385 8.42 35.58 10.62
C ILE A 385 8.10 36.81 9.78
N ASN A 386 9.10 37.25 9.01
CA ASN A 386 9.01 38.31 8.03
C ASN A 386 8.68 37.75 6.64
N THR A 387 7.76 38.38 5.91
CA THR A 387 7.35 38.00 4.55
C THR A 387 8.54 37.86 3.60
N GLY A 388 9.54 38.73 3.73
CA GLY A 388 10.76 38.66 2.89
C GLY A 388 11.64 37.45 3.16
N GLU A 389 11.66 36.94 4.40
CA GLU A 389 12.44 35.75 4.77
C GLU A 389 11.79 34.47 4.24
N VAL A 390 10.46 34.41 4.25
CA VAL A 390 9.70 33.28 3.68
C VAL A 390 9.85 33.24 2.17
N ASP A 391 9.74 34.39 1.48
CA ASP A 391 9.89 34.44 0.02
C ASP A 391 11.31 34.02 -0.40
N ALA A 392 12.34 34.49 0.31
CA ALA A 392 13.72 34.07 0.08
C ALA A 392 13.95 32.58 0.39
N LEU A 393 13.30 32.02 1.42
CA LEU A 393 13.39 30.60 1.77
C LEU A 393 12.78 29.73 0.67
N LEU A 394 11.60 30.08 0.18
CA LEU A 394 10.92 29.33 -0.89
C LEU A 394 11.70 29.43 -2.20
N GLY A 395 12.23 30.62 -2.54
CA GLY A 395 13.08 30.82 -3.71
C GLY A 395 14.40 30.04 -3.69
N ARG A 396 14.92 29.70 -2.50
CA ARG A 396 16.15 28.90 -2.35
C ARG A 396 15.96 27.40 -2.59
N LEU A 397 14.71 26.92 -2.65
CA LEU A 397 14.36 25.50 -2.77
C LEU A 397 13.47 25.25 -3.99
N PRO A 398 13.96 25.52 -5.23
CA PRO A 398 13.16 25.43 -6.45
C PRO A 398 12.72 24.00 -6.81
N CYS A 399 13.37 22.98 -6.26
CA CYS A 399 12.99 21.57 -6.40
C CYS A 399 11.88 21.15 -5.42
N THR A 400 11.54 21.99 -4.44
CA THR A 400 10.53 21.69 -3.41
C THR A 400 9.33 22.64 -3.51
N PHE A 401 9.57 23.91 -3.84
CA PHE A 401 8.55 24.94 -3.97
C PHE A 401 8.67 25.65 -5.33
N ARG A 402 7.54 25.81 -6.01
CA ARG A 402 7.46 26.51 -7.31
C ARG A 402 6.53 27.71 -7.18
N GLN A 403 6.95 28.85 -7.71
CA GLN A 403 6.08 30.02 -7.84
C GLN A 403 5.38 29.97 -9.19
N GLU A 404 4.05 30.01 -9.17
CA GLU A 404 3.22 30.04 -10.36
C GLU A 404 2.39 31.32 -10.41
N LEU A 405 2.14 31.80 -11.62
CA LEU A 405 1.25 32.93 -11.88
C LEU A 405 -0.11 32.38 -12.26
N THR A 406 -1.12 32.63 -11.45
CA THR A 406 -2.49 32.18 -11.68
C THR A 406 -3.41 33.38 -11.89
N GLY A 407 -4.16 33.39 -12.99
CA GLY A 407 -5.11 34.46 -13.34
C GLY A 407 -4.93 34.98 -14.79
N VAL A 408 -5.84 35.85 -15.24
CA VAL A 408 -5.79 36.47 -16.58
C VAL A 408 -6.05 37.97 -16.46
N GLY A 409 -5.13 38.80 -16.97
CA GLY A 409 -5.28 40.25 -16.98
C GLY A 409 -5.06 40.91 -15.61
N ALA A 410 -6.06 41.64 -15.09
CA ALA A 410 -5.95 42.39 -13.84
C ALA A 410 -6.02 41.53 -12.56
N SER A 411 -6.32 40.22 -12.68
CA SER A 411 -6.42 39.26 -11.56
C SER A 411 -5.21 38.31 -11.47
N LEU A 412 -4.05 38.75 -11.98
CA LEU A 412 -2.84 37.93 -12.01
C LEU A 412 -2.19 37.88 -10.62
N GLU A 413 -2.24 36.72 -9.97
CA GLU A 413 -1.71 36.51 -8.62
C GLU A 413 -0.50 35.57 -8.62
N LYS A 414 0.51 35.91 -7.80
CA LYS A 414 1.67 35.06 -7.54
C LYS A 414 1.34 34.07 -6.43
N ARG A 415 1.40 32.77 -6.71
CA ARG A 415 1.12 31.73 -5.73
C ARG A 415 2.25 30.72 -5.67
N TRP A 416 2.61 30.29 -4.47
CA TRP A 416 3.58 29.25 -4.22
C TRP A 416 2.88 27.89 -4.13
N LYS A 417 3.43 26.89 -4.81
CA LYS A 417 3.01 25.49 -4.78
C LYS A 417 4.12 24.60 -4.28
N PHE A 418 3.74 23.50 -3.65
CA PHE A 418 4.65 22.46 -3.24
C PHE A 418 4.76 21.39 -4.33
N CYS A 419 5.97 21.16 -4.84
CA CYS A 419 6.26 20.25 -5.95
C CYS A 419 7.28 19.17 -5.56
N GLY A 420 7.58 18.99 -4.28
CA GLY A 420 8.60 18.05 -3.80
C GLY A 420 8.34 16.58 -4.16
N PHE A 421 7.08 16.21 -4.47
CA PHE A 421 6.69 14.85 -4.88
C PHE A 421 6.31 14.72 -6.37
N GLU A 422 6.36 15.80 -7.16
CA GLU A 422 6.01 15.73 -8.60
C GLU A 422 6.94 14.78 -9.38
N GLY A 423 8.17 14.55 -8.89
CA GLY A 423 9.10 13.57 -9.46
C GLY A 423 8.94 12.12 -8.96
N ILE A 424 8.04 11.86 -8.01
CA ILE A 424 7.80 10.51 -7.43
C ILE A 424 6.41 9.97 -7.83
N MET A 425 5.48 10.84 -8.21
CA MET A 425 4.10 10.48 -8.59
C MET A 425 3.94 10.14 -10.08
N THR A 426 5.04 9.97 -10.82
CA THR A 426 5.05 9.46 -12.21
C THR A 426 5.93 8.20 -12.29
N THR A 427 5.49 7.11 -11.66
CA THR A 427 6.06 5.76 -11.87
C THR A 427 5.06 4.66 -11.70
#